data_AF-A0A4R8DZ10-F1
#
_entry.id   AF-A0A4R8DZ10-F1
#
_cell.length_a   1.000
_cell.length_b   1.000
_cell.length_c   1.000
_cell.angle_alpha   90.00
_cell.angle_beta   90.00
_cell.angle_gamma   90.00
#
_symmetry.space_group_name_H-M   'P 1'
#
loop_
_entity.id
_entity.type
_entity.pdbx_description
1 polymer ?
#
loop_
_entity_poly.entity_id
_entity_poly.type
_entity_poly.pdbx_seq_one_letter_code
_entity_poly.pdbx_strand_id
1 'polypeptide(L)'
;MTDPDDDDLHGRQLLLLLLFFGTVGGGLYLLGWLTRPSFFYNNPLVCAAIAGGACYPARFLVEQFAWWNRLEQPSKRTQRRRERARERDLAEAREAAQARLVEGESESPADGGRHRRAGRGRPDWLGRFSWLGRLGGGVRPIVGGVLVLGCFAIAPLGIADARHEQQVARSAPVRSAVVLSVHVDKWSKNHDVTITVTHPGDGSTVEIDGADQLEPLPAVGDRLDVQIDPDDPSNVLAADADWTVHWYVYALFVLGALAGAAVVALFFF
;
A
#
# COMPACT_ATOMS: atom_id res chain seq x y z
N MET A 1 4.88 -21.01 -8.30
CA MET A 1 5.82 -20.32 -9.20
C MET A 1 5.00 -19.21 -9.83
N THR A 2 5.00 -18.04 -9.21
CA THR A 2 4.24 -16.86 -9.65
C THR A 2 4.90 -16.32 -10.90
N ASP A 3 4.16 -16.23 -11.99
CA ASP A 3 4.66 -15.76 -13.28
C ASP A 3 5.09 -14.28 -13.13
N PRO A 4 6.39 -13.94 -13.27
CA PRO A 4 6.90 -12.58 -13.00
C PRO A 4 6.41 -11.52 -14.01
N ASP A 5 5.52 -11.89 -14.93
CA ASP A 5 5.12 -11.09 -16.09
C ASP A 5 3.65 -10.58 -16.03
N ASP A 6 2.88 -10.88 -14.98
CA ASP A 6 1.56 -10.25 -14.75
C ASP A 6 1.67 -8.84 -14.11
N ASP A 7 2.86 -8.48 -13.62
CA ASP A 7 3.12 -7.20 -12.94
C ASP A 7 3.20 -5.98 -13.89
N ASP A 8 3.36 -6.20 -15.19
CA ASP A 8 3.61 -5.09 -16.14
C ASP A 8 2.37 -4.26 -16.45
N LEU A 9 1.17 -4.85 -16.36
CA LEU A 9 -0.08 -4.16 -16.63
C LEU A 9 -0.50 -3.31 -15.42
N HIS A 10 -0.50 -3.92 -14.23
CA HIS A 10 -0.81 -3.25 -12.97
C HIS A 10 0.24 -2.20 -12.62
N GLY A 11 1.53 -2.46 -12.86
CA GLY A 11 2.59 -1.49 -12.60
C GLY A 11 2.46 -0.22 -13.45
N ARG A 12 2.08 -0.34 -14.72
CA ARG A 12 1.94 0.82 -15.63
C ARG A 12 0.71 1.67 -15.32
N GLN A 13 -0.40 1.03 -14.96
CA GLN A 13 -1.62 1.71 -14.55
C GLN A 13 -1.42 2.42 -13.21
N LEU A 14 -0.76 1.77 -12.25
CA LEU A 14 -0.39 2.35 -10.96
C LEU A 14 0.53 3.57 -11.14
N LEU A 15 1.51 3.49 -12.05
CA LEU A 15 2.45 4.57 -12.32
C LEU A 15 1.77 5.78 -12.99
N LEU A 16 0.81 5.54 -13.89
CA LEU A 16 -0.01 6.62 -14.47
C LEU A 16 -0.94 7.26 -13.45
N LEU A 17 -1.56 6.46 -12.57
CA LEU A 17 -2.35 6.98 -11.44
C LEU A 17 -1.48 7.82 -10.51
N LEU A 18 -0.32 7.31 -10.13
CA LEU A 18 0.62 8.00 -9.25
C LEU A 18 1.09 9.33 -9.87
N LEU A 19 1.38 9.33 -11.17
CA LEU A 19 1.78 10.54 -11.90
C LEU A 19 0.63 11.54 -11.99
N PHE A 20 -0.60 11.08 -12.23
CA PHE A 20 -1.79 11.93 -12.23
C PHE A 20 -2.05 12.53 -10.84
N PHE A 21 -2.05 11.73 -9.78
CA PHE A 21 -2.27 12.21 -8.42
C PHE A 21 -1.14 13.10 -7.92
N GLY A 22 0.10 12.78 -8.26
CA GLY A 22 1.25 13.63 -7.94
C GLY A 22 1.19 14.98 -8.65
N THR A 23 0.77 15.02 -9.91
CA THR A 23 0.70 16.28 -10.69
C THR A 23 -0.54 17.11 -10.34
N VAL A 24 -1.72 16.49 -10.23
CA VAL A 24 -2.98 17.19 -9.92
C VAL A 24 -3.02 17.56 -8.43
N GLY A 25 -2.71 16.62 -7.54
CA GLY A 25 -2.66 16.86 -6.10
C GLY A 25 -1.54 17.84 -5.73
N GLY A 26 -0.33 17.64 -6.27
CA GLY A 26 0.78 18.57 -6.08
C GLY A 26 0.53 19.95 -6.69
N GLY A 27 -0.14 20.02 -7.85
CA GLY A 27 -0.52 21.27 -8.50
C GLY A 27 -1.56 22.06 -7.72
N LEU A 28 -2.61 21.40 -7.22
CA LEU A 28 -3.62 22.01 -6.35
C LEU A 28 -3.01 22.45 -5.02
N TYR A 29 -2.10 21.65 -4.46
CA TYR A 29 -1.34 22.01 -3.26
C TYR A 29 -0.51 23.29 -3.47
N LEU A 30 0.25 23.35 -4.56
CA LEU A 30 1.05 24.53 -4.92
C LEU A 30 0.17 25.76 -5.15
N LEU A 31 -0.97 25.61 -5.84
CA LEU A 31 -1.91 26.70 -6.12
C LEU A 31 -2.55 27.23 -4.82
N GLY A 32 -2.95 26.33 -3.92
CA GLY A 32 -3.46 26.69 -2.61
C GLY A 32 -2.40 27.42 -1.78
N TRP A 33 -1.14 26.98 -1.87
CA TRP A 33 -0.06 27.55 -1.09
C TRP A 33 0.28 28.96 -1.57
N LEU A 34 0.32 29.15 -2.90
CA LEU A 34 0.50 30.47 -3.54
C LEU A 34 -0.63 31.45 -3.22
N THR A 35 -1.87 30.96 -3.08
CA THR A 35 -3.03 31.83 -2.83
C THR A 35 -3.23 32.13 -1.34
N ARG A 36 -2.99 31.18 -0.44
CA ARG A 36 -3.01 31.37 1.02
C ARG A 36 -2.05 30.39 1.74
N PRO A 37 -0.85 30.83 2.14
CA PRO A 37 0.15 29.97 2.79
C PRO A 37 -0.31 29.35 4.12
N SER A 38 -1.20 30.02 4.85
CA SER A 38 -1.73 29.55 6.15
C SER A 38 -2.94 28.63 6.04
N PHE A 39 -3.51 28.45 4.83
CA PHE A 39 -4.74 27.68 4.65
C PHE A 39 -4.57 26.20 5.03
N PHE A 40 -3.44 25.60 4.70
CA PHE A 40 -3.15 24.18 4.95
C PHE A 40 -2.95 23.85 6.42
N TYR A 41 -2.37 24.76 7.19
CA TYR A 41 -2.18 24.57 8.64
C TYR A 41 -3.50 24.67 9.40
N ASN A 42 -4.43 25.49 8.91
CA ASN A 42 -5.69 25.76 9.60
C ASN A 42 -6.81 24.79 9.19
N ASN A 43 -6.70 24.09 8.05
CA ASN A 43 -7.77 23.25 7.52
C ASN A 43 -7.23 21.96 6.87
N PRO A 44 -6.54 21.07 7.60
CA PRO A 44 -6.02 19.81 7.06
C PRO A 44 -7.14 18.91 6.51
N LEU A 45 -8.30 18.89 7.17
CA LEU A 45 -9.48 18.13 6.74
C LEU A 45 -10.05 18.61 5.40
N VAL A 46 -10.03 19.92 5.13
CA VAL A 46 -10.47 20.45 3.83
C VAL A 46 -9.52 20.03 2.73
N CYS A 47 -8.23 19.90 3.02
CA CYS A 47 -7.24 19.42 2.07
C CYS A 47 -7.42 17.93 1.76
N ALA A 48 -7.68 17.11 2.79
CA ALA A 48 -8.04 15.71 2.63
C ALA A 48 -9.36 15.53 1.85
N ALA A 49 -10.36 16.35 2.13
CA ALA A 49 -11.64 16.35 1.42
C ALA A 49 -11.51 16.79 -0.05
N ILE A 50 -10.65 17.78 -0.36
CA ILE A 50 -10.36 18.18 -1.74
C ILE A 50 -9.56 17.08 -2.46
N ALA A 51 -8.59 16.46 -1.78
CA ALA A 51 -7.84 15.34 -2.35
C ALA A 51 -8.76 14.15 -2.65
N GLY A 52 -9.57 13.71 -1.68
CA GLY A 52 -10.57 12.64 -1.86
C GLY A 52 -11.66 13.00 -2.87
N GLY A 53 -12.14 14.26 -2.85
CA GLY A 53 -13.10 14.80 -3.81
C GLY A 53 -12.54 14.88 -5.23
N ALA A 54 -11.23 15.09 -5.40
CA ALA A 54 -10.55 15.06 -6.69
C ALA A 54 -10.28 13.63 -7.19
N CYS A 55 -10.21 12.63 -6.30
CA CYS A 55 -10.10 11.22 -6.67
C CYS A 55 -11.35 10.68 -7.38
N TYR A 56 -12.54 11.19 -7.04
CA TYR A 56 -13.81 10.69 -7.58
C TYR A 56 -14.01 11.02 -9.08
N PRO A 57 -13.80 12.27 -9.54
CA PRO A 57 -13.77 12.59 -10.97
C PRO A 57 -12.65 11.89 -11.72
N ALA A 58 -11.50 11.64 -11.07
CA ALA A 58 -10.39 10.92 -11.71
C ALA A 58 -10.80 9.50 -12.13
N ARG A 59 -11.55 8.79 -11.27
CA ARG A 59 -12.15 7.50 -11.60
C ARG A 59 -13.12 7.61 -12.78
N PHE A 60 -13.98 8.63 -12.79
CA PHE A 60 -14.94 8.84 -13.87
C PHE A 60 -14.27 9.19 -15.21
N LEU A 61 -13.19 9.98 -15.17
CA LEU A 61 -12.36 10.30 -16.34
C LEU A 61 -11.67 9.04 -16.88
N VAL A 62 -11.16 8.18 -16.00
CA VAL A 62 -10.57 6.89 -16.38
C VAL A 62 -11.56 6.01 -17.14
N GLU A 63 -12.83 5.95 -16.71
CA GLU A 63 -13.87 5.17 -17.38
C GLU A 63 -14.32 5.77 -18.73
N GLN A 64 -14.31 7.10 -18.87
CA GLN A 64 -14.72 7.81 -20.09
C GLN A 64 -13.74 7.65 -21.27
N PHE A 65 -12.45 7.49 -20.99
CA PHE A 65 -11.44 7.47 -22.05
C PHE A 65 -11.19 6.06 -22.59
N ALA A 66 -11.72 5.79 -23.79
CA ALA A 66 -11.52 4.50 -24.48
C ALA A 66 -10.05 4.12 -24.79
N TRP A 67 -9.10 5.06 -24.68
CA TRP A 67 -7.68 4.75 -24.78
C TRP A 67 -7.11 4.17 -23.48
N TRP A 68 -7.72 4.49 -22.33
CA TRP A 68 -7.39 3.90 -21.03
C TRP A 68 -7.79 2.41 -20.99
N ASN A 69 -9.00 2.10 -21.46
CA ASN A 69 -9.44 0.71 -21.65
C ASN A 69 -8.57 -0.06 -22.67
N ARG A 70 -7.85 0.65 -23.56
CA ARG A 70 -6.86 0.04 -24.46
C ARG A 70 -5.51 -0.24 -23.78
N LEU A 71 -5.21 0.39 -22.65
CA LEU A 71 -4.02 0.06 -21.84
C LEU A 71 -4.20 -1.25 -21.09
N GLU A 72 -5.43 -1.63 -20.74
CA GLU A 72 -5.77 -2.94 -20.18
C GLU A 72 -5.63 -4.08 -21.20
N GLN A 73 -5.65 -3.77 -22.50
CA GLN A 73 -5.46 -4.80 -23.51
C GLN A 73 -3.97 -5.18 -23.60
N PRO A 74 -3.61 -6.44 -23.31
CA PRO A 74 -2.22 -6.87 -23.39
C PRO A 74 -1.70 -6.65 -24.80
N SER A 75 -0.52 -6.03 -24.90
CA SER A 75 0.07 -5.72 -26.20
C SER A 75 0.18 -6.97 -27.08
N LYS A 76 0.08 -6.83 -28.41
CA LYS A 76 0.26 -7.96 -29.36
C LYS A 76 1.58 -8.71 -29.11
N ARG A 77 2.61 -8.02 -28.61
CA ARG A 77 3.90 -8.62 -28.25
C ARG A 77 3.80 -9.49 -26.98
N THR A 78 3.06 -9.03 -25.98
CA THR A 78 2.78 -9.77 -24.75
C THR A 78 1.89 -10.98 -25.02
N GLN A 79 0.84 -10.83 -25.83
CA GLN A 79 -0.02 -11.94 -26.26
C GLN A 79 0.78 -13.04 -26.97
N ARG A 80 1.59 -12.68 -27.98
CA ARG A 80 2.45 -13.64 -28.69
C ARG A 80 3.46 -14.34 -27.78
N ARG A 81 3.92 -13.69 -26.71
CA ARG A 81 4.82 -14.31 -25.73
C ARG A 81 4.06 -15.28 -24.83
N ARG A 82 2.86 -14.93 -24.37
CA ARG A 82 1.97 -15.82 -23.60
C ARG A 82 1.58 -17.06 -24.40
N GLU A 83 1.28 -16.90 -25.68
CA GLU A 83 1.02 -18.03 -26.59
C GLU A 83 2.24 -18.96 -26.68
N ARG A 84 3.45 -18.42 -26.88
CA ARG A 84 4.68 -19.23 -26.91
C ARG A 84 4.98 -19.92 -25.58
N ALA A 85 4.68 -19.27 -24.45
CA ALA A 85 4.84 -19.88 -23.13
C ALA A 85 3.87 -21.07 -22.99
N ARG A 86 2.59 -20.87 -23.32
CA ARG A 86 1.60 -21.96 -23.34
C ARG A 86 1.98 -23.11 -24.28
N GLU A 87 2.52 -22.81 -25.46
CA GLU A 87 3.01 -23.83 -26.39
C GLU A 87 4.16 -24.65 -25.80
N ARG A 88 5.08 -24.00 -25.06
CA ARG A 88 6.18 -24.69 -24.38
C ARG A 88 5.67 -25.56 -23.23
N ASP A 89 4.76 -25.05 -22.42
CA ASP A 89 4.19 -25.81 -21.30
C ASP A 89 3.42 -27.04 -21.81
N LEU A 90 2.69 -26.90 -22.93
CA LEU A 90 2.01 -28.01 -23.58
C LEU A 90 2.99 -29.02 -24.19
N ALA A 91 4.12 -28.56 -24.74
CA ALA A 91 5.16 -29.45 -25.25
C ALA A 91 5.84 -30.23 -24.12
N GLU A 92 6.23 -29.53 -23.04
CA GLU A 92 6.83 -30.14 -21.85
C GLU A 92 5.88 -31.14 -21.18
N ALA A 93 4.59 -30.81 -21.10
CA ALA A 93 3.57 -31.73 -20.58
C ALA A 93 3.41 -32.99 -21.44
N ARG A 94 3.53 -32.88 -22.77
CA ARG A 94 3.50 -34.03 -23.68
C ARG A 94 4.74 -34.91 -23.55
N GLU A 95 5.92 -34.29 -23.47
CA GLU A 95 7.18 -35.01 -23.24
C GLU A 95 7.17 -35.74 -21.90
N ALA A 96 6.71 -35.08 -20.83
CA ALA A 96 6.58 -35.71 -19.51
C ALA A 96 5.56 -36.87 -19.51
N ALA A 97 4.47 -36.77 -20.26
CA ALA A 97 3.50 -37.85 -20.40
C ALA A 97 4.07 -39.05 -21.18
N GLN A 98 4.86 -38.79 -22.24
CA GLN A 98 5.54 -39.84 -22.99
C GLN A 98 6.63 -40.53 -22.17
N ALA A 99 7.42 -39.77 -21.40
CA ALA A 99 8.43 -40.32 -20.51
C ALA A 99 7.82 -41.30 -19.49
N ARG A 100 6.67 -40.96 -18.90
CA ARG A 100 5.95 -41.86 -17.97
C ARG A 100 5.45 -43.15 -18.63
N LEU A 101 5.09 -43.12 -19.92
CA LEU A 101 4.68 -44.32 -20.65
C LEU A 101 5.86 -45.26 -20.91
N VAL A 102 7.04 -44.71 -21.21
CA VAL A 102 8.27 -45.49 -21.44
C VAL A 102 8.84 -46.02 -20.13
N GLU A 103 8.80 -45.24 -19.05
CA GLU A 103 9.32 -45.62 -17.74
C GLU A 103 8.43 -46.64 -17.01
N GLY A 104 7.12 -46.67 -17.33
CA GLY A 104 6.19 -47.69 -16.84
C GLY A 104 6.45 -49.11 -17.36
N GLU A 105 7.34 -49.29 -18.34
CA GLU A 105 7.68 -50.61 -18.92
C GLU A 105 9.06 -51.13 -18.45
N SER A 106 9.74 -50.42 -17.56
CA SER A 106 11.04 -50.84 -17.02
C SER A 106 11.18 -50.49 -15.54
N GLU A 107 10.47 -51.24 -14.68
CA GLU A 107 10.82 -51.32 -13.27
C GLU A 107 12.19 -52.01 -13.12
N SER A 108 13.24 -51.20 -12.98
CA SER A 108 14.42 -51.58 -12.21
C SER A 108 14.95 -50.37 -11.45
N PRO A 109 14.93 -50.37 -10.11
CA PRO A 109 15.24 -49.20 -9.31
C PRO A 109 16.73 -49.12 -9.05
N ALA A 110 17.47 -48.39 -9.90
CA ALA A 110 18.77 -47.88 -9.53
C ALA A 110 19.19 -46.69 -10.42
N ASP A 111 19.48 -45.59 -9.73
CA ASP A 111 20.67 -44.75 -9.93
C ASP A 111 20.41 -43.26 -10.18
N GLY A 112 21.21 -42.45 -9.49
CA GLY A 112 20.97 -41.07 -9.15
C GLY A 112 21.20 -40.09 -10.30
N GLY A 113 20.13 -39.44 -10.75
CA GLY A 113 20.18 -38.35 -11.73
C GLY A 113 20.37 -36.98 -11.09
N ARG A 114 21.59 -36.42 -11.20
CA ARG A 114 21.98 -35.08 -10.72
C ARG A 114 21.07 -33.95 -11.24
N HIS A 115 20.45 -33.22 -10.31
CA HIS A 115 19.80 -31.94 -10.58
C HIS A 115 20.81 -30.89 -11.09
N ARG A 116 20.76 -30.56 -12.39
CA ARG A 116 21.42 -29.38 -12.95
C ARG A 116 20.70 -28.12 -12.47
N ARG A 117 21.32 -27.36 -11.57
CA ARG A 117 20.88 -26.02 -11.15
C ARG A 117 20.95 -25.07 -12.35
N ALA A 118 19.80 -24.69 -12.87
CA ALA A 118 19.66 -23.57 -13.80
C ALA A 118 20.13 -22.29 -13.10
N GLY A 119 21.00 -21.54 -13.78
CA GLY A 119 21.61 -20.32 -13.26
C GLY A 119 20.57 -19.25 -12.97
N ARG A 120 20.66 -18.66 -11.77
CA ARG A 120 19.97 -17.43 -11.39
C ARG A 120 20.37 -16.30 -12.34
N GLY A 121 19.49 -15.95 -13.27
CA GLY A 121 19.55 -14.66 -13.95
C GLY A 121 19.38 -13.54 -12.93
N ARG A 122 20.31 -12.59 -12.92
CA ARG A 122 20.20 -11.35 -12.14
C ARG A 122 18.89 -10.64 -12.52
N PRO A 123 18.09 -10.17 -11.54
CA PRO A 123 16.90 -9.39 -11.85
C PRO A 123 17.31 -8.05 -12.45
N ASP A 124 16.99 -7.85 -13.73
CA ASP A 124 17.32 -6.68 -14.54
C ASP A 124 16.31 -5.52 -14.33
N TRP A 125 15.91 -5.29 -13.08
CA TRP A 125 14.93 -4.24 -12.74
C TRP A 125 15.46 -2.82 -13.01
N LEU A 126 16.80 -2.66 -13.04
CA LEU A 126 17.48 -1.41 -13.35
C LEU A 126 17.27 -0.98 -14.82
N GLY A 127 17.08 -1.92 -15.76
CA GLY A 127 16.79 -1.61 -17.16
C GLY A 127 15.42 -0.93 -17.37
N ARG A 128 14.48 -1.16 -16.45
CA ARG A 128 13.09 -0.66 -16.53
C ARG A 128 12.93 0.83 -16.20
N PHE A 129 13.94 1.47 -15.62
CA PHE A 129 13.93 2.91 -15.36
C PHE A 129 14.55 3.75 -16.49
N SER A 130 15.10 3.12 -17.53
CA SER A 130 15.77 3.83 -18.64
C SER A 130 14.84 4.69 -19.51
N TRP A 131 13.52 4.48 -19.48
CA TRP A 131 12.57 5.29 -20.26
C TRP A 131 12.30 6.67 -19.64
N LEU A 132 12.48 6.84 -18.33
CA LEU A 132 12.51 8.15 -17.67
C LEU A 132 13.70 9.01 -18.15
N GLY A 133 14.71 8.36 -18.74
CA GLY A 133 15.81 8.94 -19.52
C GLY A 133 15.40 9.97 -20.57
N ARG A 134 14.21 9.82 -21.17
CA ARG A 134 13.80 10.56 -22.37
C ARG A 134 12.94 11.80 -22.13
N LEU A 135 12.57 12.10 -20.88
CA LEU A 135 11.94 13.37 -20.55
C LEU A 135 13.04 14.45 -20.47
N GLY A 136 12.91 15.50 -21.27
CA GLY A 136 13.90 16.57 -21.44
C GLY A 136 14.36 17.18 -20.11
N GLY A 137 15.62 17.66 -20.08
CA GLY A 137 16.37 18.03 -18.87
C GLY A 137 15.72 19.03 -17.91
N GLY A 138 14.63 19.71 -18.28
CA GLY A 138 13.91 20.64 -17.42
C GLY A 138 12.83 20.01 -16.51
N VAL A 139 12.27 18.84 -16.85
CA VAL A 139 11.12 18.26 -16.12
C VAL A 139 11.57 17.43 -14.91
N ARG A 140 12.75 16.85 -15.00
CA ARG A 140 13.35 15.99 -13.97
C ARG A 140 13.49 16.65 -12.58
N PRO A 141 14.09 17.84 -12.43
CA PRO A 141 14.24 18.46 -11.11
C PRO A 141 12.90 18.84 -10.47
N ILE A 142 11.89 19.16 -11.28
CA ILE A 142 10.55 19.54 -10.79
C ILE A 142 9.84 18.33 -10.18
N VAL A 143 9.83 17.19 -10.89
CA VAL A 143 9.21 15.95 -10.40
C VAL A 143 9.90 15.46 -9.13
N GLY A 144 11.23 15.51 -9.09
CA GLY A 144 11.99 15.15 -7.90
C GLY A 144 11.68 16.07 -6.71
N GLY A 145 11.62 17.38 -6.94
CA GLY A 145 11.26 18.36 -5.91
C GLY A 145 9.86 18.14 -5.32
N VAL A 146 8.85 17.88 -6.17
CA VAL A 146 7.48 17.63 -5.71
C VAL A 146 7.39 16.35 -4.88
N LEU A 147 8.07 15.27 -5.28
CA LEU A 147 8.10 14.03 -4.51
C LEU A 147 8.74 14.21 -3.13
N VAL A 148 9.88 14.90 -3.07
CA VAL A 148 10.58 15.19 -1.82
C VAL A 148 9.68 16.04 -0.90
N LEU A 149 9.06 17.10 -1.43
CA LEU A 149 8.14 17.94 -0.67
C LEU A 149 6.90 17.16 -0.18
N GLY A 150 6.37 16.25 -0.99
CA GLY A 150 5.27 15.37 -0.59
C GLY A 150 5.64 14.47 0.59
N CYS A 151 6.84 13.87 0.57
CA CYS A 151 7.33 13.07 1.70
C CYS A 151 7.48 13.90 2.99
N PHE A 152 7.99 15.12 2.88
CA PHE A 152 8.12 16.03 4.03
C PHE A 152 6.78 16.57 4.54
N ALA A 153 5.74 16.62 3.71
CA ALA A 153 4.41 17.07 4.13
C ALA A 153 3.64 15.98 4.89
N ILE A 154 3.81 14.71 4.54
CA ILE A 154 3.08 13.59 5.15
C ILE A 154 3.66 13.22 6.52
N ALA A 155 4.99 13.27 6.69
CA ALA A 155 5.64 12.83 7.93
C ALA A 155 5.16 13.61 9.18
N PRO A 156 5.05 14.97 9.17
CA PRO A 156 4.51 15.70 10.32
C PRO A 156 3.05 15.36 10.64
N LEU A 157 2.23 15.01 9.64
CA LEU A 157 0.83 14.63 9.85
C LEU A 157 0.73 13.32 10.63
N GLY A 158 1.47 12.28 10.23
CA GLY A 158 1.50 11.02 10.97
C GLY A 158 2.08 11.16 12.39
N ILE A 159 3.03 12.07 12.60
CA ILE A 159 3.57 12.36 13.95
C ILE A 159 2.52 13.08 14.81
N ALA A 160 1.78 14.02 14.23
CA ALA A 160 0.75 14.76 14.94
C ALA A 160 -0.40 13.84 15.37
N ASP A 161 -0.83 12.96 14.47
CA ASP A 161 -1.88 11.97 14.69
C ASP A 161 -1.53 11.02 15.84
N ALA A 162 -0.35 10.38 15.76
CA ALA A 162 0.15 9.50 16.82
C ALA A 162 0.33 10.20 18.19
N ARG A 163 0.66 11.50 18.19
CA ARG A 163 0.74 12.28 19.43
C ARG A 163 -0.63 12.62 19.99
N HIS A 164 -1.60 12.85 19.12
CA HIS A 164 -2.99 13.08 19.49
C HIS A 164 -3.57 11.84 20.16
N GLU A 165 -3.43 10.67 19.54
CA GLU A 165 -3.83 9.39 20.14
C GLU A 165 -3.17 9.15 21.51
N GLN A 166 -1.85 9.41 21.64
CA GLN A 166 -1.16 9.34 22.93
C GLN A 166 -1.71 10.30 23.97
N GLN A 167 -2.10 11.49 23.55
CA GLN A 167 -2.66 12.50 24.44
C GLN A 167 -4.05 12.07 24.90
N VAL A 168 -4.89 11.56 23.99
CA VAL A 168 -6.21 10.99 24.31
C VAL A 168 -6.01 9.82 25.28
N ALA A 169 -5.17 8.83 24.93
CA ALA A 169 -4.85 7.65 25.73
C ALA A 169 -4.41 7.96 27.18
N ARG A 170 -3.81 9.14 27.40
CA ARG A 170 -3.32 9.59 28.72
C ARG A 170 -4.31 10.41 29.52
N SER A 171 -5.24 11.09 28.86
CA SER A 171 -6.04 12.14 29.48
C SER A 171 -7.55 11.88 29.44
N ALA A 172 -8.02 11.06 28.49
CA ALA A 172 -9.42 10.73 28.36
C ALA A 172 -9.87 9.77 29.48
N PRO A 173 -11.08 9.95 30.02
CA PRO A 173 -11.61 9.07 31.04
C PRO A 173 -11.92 7.69 30.45
N VAL A 174 -11.48 6.64 31.15
CA VAL A 174 -11.79 5.25 30.80
C VAL A 174 -13.27 4.96 31.02
N ARG A 175 -13.90 4.32 30.03
CA ARG A 175 -15.29 3.87 30.05
C ARG A 175 -15.36 2.42 29.58
N SER A 176 -16.38 1.69 30.03
CA SER A 176 -16.57 0.30 29.62
C SER A 176 -17.49 0.22 28.40
N ALA A 177 -17.07 -0.50 27.37
CA ALA A 177 -17.82 -0.81 26.16
C ALA A 177 -18.00 -2.33 26.00
N VAL A 178 -19.08 -2.76 25.34
CA VAL A 178 -19.32 -4.20 25.08
C VAL A 178 -18.82 -4.56 23.70
N VAL A 179 -18.02 -5.62 23.59
CA VAL A 179 -17.52 -6.14 22.32
C VAL A 179 -18.66 -6.76 21.51
N LEU A 180 -18.87 -6.24 20.30
CA LEU A 180 -19.92 -6.68 19.38
C LEU A 180 -19.39 -7.67 18.34
N SER A 181 -18.20 -7.42 17.79
CA SER A 181 -17.55 -8.34 16.86
C SER A 181 -16.04 -8.27 16.98
N VAL A 182 -15.39 -9.39 16.68
CA VAL A 182 -13.93 -9.52 16.58
C VAL A 182 -13.65 -10.18 15.24
N HIS A 183 -12.96 -9.47 14.35
CA HIS A 183 -12.60 -9.94 13.03
C HIS A 183 -11.08 -9.98 12.91
N VAL A 184 -10.53 -11.17 12.68
CA VAL A 184 -9.11 -11.35 12.39
C VAL A 184 -8.95 -11.55 10.89
N ASP A 185 -8.21 -10.66 10.22
CA ASP A 185 -7.95 -10.81 8.79
C ASP A 185 -6.99 -11.98 8.55
N LYS A 186 -7.53 -13.06 7.99
CA LYS A 186 -6.79 -14.28 7.64
C LYS A 186 -5.72 -14.06 6.56
N TRP A 187 -5.80 -12.96 5.81
CA TRP A 187 -4.85 -12.65 4.73
C TRP A 187 -3.73 -11.73 5.17
N SER A 188 -3.88 -11.06 6.32
CA SER A 188 -2.84 -10.21 6.87
C SER A 188 -1.72 -11.05 7.49
N LYS A 189 -0.48 -10.75 7.10
CA LYS A 189 0.71 -11.35 7.73
C LYS A 189 0.95 -10.82 9.14
N ASN A 190 0.30 -9.70 9.49
CA ASN A 190 0.47 -9.01 10.75
C ASN A 190 -0.64 -9.32 11.76
N HIS A 191 -1.56 -10.24 11.42
CA HIS A 191 -2.74 -10.54 12.23
C HIS A 191 -3.59 -9.31 12.53
N ASP A 192 -3.92 -8.54 11.49
CA ASP A 192 -4.77 -7.35 11.66
C ASP A 192 -6.12 -7.77 12.27
N VAL A 193 -6.42 -7.20 13.45
CA VAL A 193 -7.65 -7.46 14.18
C VAL A 193 -8.48 -6.19 14.19
N THR A 194 -9.69 -6.29 13.66
CA THR A 194 -10.73 -5.26 13.79
C THR A 194 -11.69 -5.70 14.89
N ILE A 195 -11.83 -4.89 15.94
CA ILE A 195 -12.82 -5.10 16.99
C ILE A 195 -13.85 -3.99 16.91
N THR A 196 -15.13 -4.37 16.90
CA THR A 196 -16.23 -3.40 17.02
C THR A 196 -16.86 -3.50 18.40
N VAL A 197 -17.16 -2.37 19.01
CA VAL A 197 -17.77 -2.27 20.33
C VAL A 197 -19.03 -1.40 20.29
N THR A 198 -19.83 -1.51 21.34
CA THR A 198 -20.93 -0.59 21.61
C THR A 198 -20.38 0.70 22.20
N HIS A 199 -20.58 1.82 21.53
CA HIS A 199 -20.14 3.13 21.98
C HIS A 199 -20.79 3.48 23.34
N PRO A 200 -20.02 3.87 24.37
CA PRO A 200 -20.51 4.04 25.73
C PRO A 200 -21.56 5.15 25.91
N GLY A 201 -21.61 6.11 24.99
CA GLY A 201 -22.49 7.29 25.10
C GLY A 201 -23.88 7.09 24.51
N ASP A 202 -23.96 6.50 23.32
CA ASP A 202 -25.18 6.44 22.50
C ASP A 202 -25.58 5.02 22.08
N GLY A 203 -24.75 4.01 22.38
CA GLY A 203 -25.00 2.62 22.02
C GLY A 203 -24.76 2.29 20.55
N SER A 204 -24.19 3.21 19.75
CA SER A 204 -23.86 2.95 18.34
C SER A 204 -22.70 1.94 18.20
N THR A 205 -22.59 1.29 17.05
CA THR A 205 -21.46 0.39 16.76
C THR A 205 -20.28 1.22 16.28
N VAL A 206 -19.13 1.08 16.93
CA VAL A 206 -17.89 1.79 16.57
C VAL A 206 -16.72 0.81 16.55
N GLU A 207 -15.80 0.98 15.60
CA GLU A 207 -14.53 0.24 15.57
C GLU A 207 -13.55 0.87 16.56
N ILE A 208 -12.79 0.04 17.27
CA ILE A 208 -11.79 0.55 18.21
C ILE A 208 -10.41 0.57 17.57
N ASP A 209 -9.68 1.66 17.81
CA ASP A 209 -8.27 1.73 17.47
C ASP A 209 -7.42 1.06 18.55
N GLY A 210 -6.31 0.44 18.14
CA GLY A 210 -5.40 -0.32 19.01
C GLY A 210 -5.87 -1.75 19.31
N ALA A 211 -6.87 -2.26 18.58
CA ALA A 211 -7.37 -3.64 18.72
C ALA A 211 -6.29 -4.71 18.50
N ASP A 212 -5.31 -4.43 17.64
CA ASP A 212 -4.17 -5.28 17.31
C ASP A 212 -3.15 -5.42 18.45
N GLN A 213 -3.22 -4.55 19.46
CA GLN A 213 -2.32 -4.56 20.62
C GLN A 213 -2.91 -5.25 21.86
N LEU A 214 -4.16 -5.72 21.78
CA LEU A 214 -4.83 -6.37 22.89
C LEU A 214 -4.40 -7.83 23.04
N GLU A 215 -3.73 -8.14 24.14
CA GLU A 215 -3.36 -9.50 24.52
C GLU A 215 -3.83 -9.82 25.96
N PRO A 216 -4.79 -10.73 26.16
CA PRO A 216 -5.47 -11.57 25.15
C PRO A 216 -6.56 -10.83 24.36
N LEU A 217 -6.89 -11.35 23.17
CA LEU A 217 -8.03 -10.85 22.40
C LEU A 217 -9.35 -11.09 23.16
N PRO A 218 -10.21 -10.07 23.31
CA PRO A 218 -11.49 -10.23 23.99
C PRO A 218 -12.46 -11.08 23.17
N ALA A 219 -13.41 -11.74 23.83
CA ALA A 219 -14.50 -12.45 23.18
C ALA A 219 -15.70 -11.53 22.93
N VAL A 220 -16.56 -11.89 21.98
CA VAL A 220 -17.83 -11.19 21.76
C VAL A 220 -18.69 -11.26 23.02
N GLY A 221 -19.20 -10.12 23.47
CA GLY A 221 -19.96 -9.96 24.70
C GLY A 221 -19.11 -9.57 25.92
N ASP A 222 -17.78 -9.63 25.82
CA ASP A 222 -16.90 -9.14 26.88
C ASP A 222 -17.00 -7.62 27.02
N ARG A 223 -16.63 -7.14 28.22
CA ARG A 223 -16.47 -5.72 28.48
C ARG A 223 -15.01 -5.33 28.26
N LEU A 224 -14.81 -4.32 27.45
CA LEU A 224 -13.52 -3.75 27.15
C LEU A 224 -13.47 -2.30 27.66
N ASP A 225 -12.38 -1.96 28.31
CA ASP A 225 -12.13 -0.59 28.73
C ASP A 225 -11.63 0.23 27.53
N VAL A 226 -12.34 1.31 27.24
CA VAL A 226 -12.12 2.19 26.10
C VAL A 226 -12.03 3.64 26.53
N GLN A 227 -11.34 4.43 25.74
CA GLN A 227 -11.24 5.88 25.89
C GLN A 227 -11.84 6.55 24.66
N ILE A 228 -12.66 7.57 24.87
CA ILE A 228 -13.32 8.30 23.78
C ILE A 228 -12.62 9.63 23.63
N ASP A 229 -12.20 9.94 22.41
CA ASP A 229 -11.64 11.25 22.09
C ASP A 229 -12.72 12.34 22.28
N PRO A 230 -12.48 13.35 23.15
CA PRO A 230 -13.44 14.43 23.37
C PRO A 230 -13.64 15.32 22.14
N ASP A 231 -12.66 15.41 21.25
CA ASP A 231 -12.71 16.24 20.05
C ASP A 231 -13.38 15.48 18.88
N ASP A 232 -13.30 14.14 18.88
CA ASP A 232 -13.97 13.27 17.91
C ASP A 232 -14.57 12.01 18.59
N PRO A 233 -15.86 12.03 18.97
CA PRO A 233 -16.49 10.89 19.63
C PRO A 233 -16.56 9.60 18.80
N SER A 234 -16.28 9.65 17.49
CA SER A 234 -16.18 8.45 16.66
C SER A 234 -14.84 7.73 16.81
N ASN A 235 -13.83 8.41 17.34
CA ASN A 235 -12.53 7.84 17.65
C ASN A 235 -12.55 7.23 19.07
N VAL A 236 -12.53 5.90 19.12
CA VAL A 236 -12.58 5.10 20.35
C VAL A 236 -11.32 4.27 20.46
N LEU A 237 -10.49 4.56 21.45
CA LEU A 237 -9.21 3.91 21.67
C LEU A 237 -9.36 2.80 22.72
N ALA A 238 -8.71 1.65 22.52
CA ALA A 238 -8.57 0.64 23.57
C ALA A 238 -7.70 1.17 24.72
N ALA A 239 -8.20 1.12 25.96
CA ALA A 239 -7.49 1.68 27.11
C ALA A 239 -6.24 0.87 27.51
N ASP A 240 -6.28 -0.44 27.26
CA ASP A 240 -5.20 -1.38 27.60
C ASP A 240 -4.15 -1.52 26.49
N ALA A 241 -4.32 -0.85 25.34
CA ALA A 241 -3.34 -0.86 24.25
C ALA A 241 -2.10 -0.02 24.60
N ASP A 242 -0.94 -0.43 24.10
CA ASP A 242 0.32 0.29 24.27
C ASP A 242 0.46 1.41 23.22
N TRP A 243 -0.13 2.56 23.53
CA TRP A 243 -0.01 3.77 22.72
C TRP A 243 1.39 4.40 22.73
N THR A 244 2.39 3.81 23.41
CA THR A 244 3.74 4.37 23.42
C THR A 244 4.44 4.20 22.08
N VAL A 245 4.48 5.28 21.31
CA VAL A 245 5.31 5.37 20.10
C VAL A 245 6.73 5.62 20.56
N HIS A 246 7.57 4.60 20.43
CA HIS A 246 8.98 4.73 20.73
C HIS A 246 9.64 5.78 19.83
N TRP A 247 10.55 6.57 20.41
CA TRP A 247 11.21 7.69 19.71
C TRP A 247 11.91 7.27 18.40
N TYR A 248 12.38 6.02 18.31
CA TYR A 248 13.06 5.51 17.13
C TYR A 248 12.11 5.32 15.95
N VAL A 249 10.80 5.18 16.16
CA VAL A 249 9.80 5.12 15.07
C VAL A 249 9.80 6.44 14.31
N TYR A 250 9.81 7.57 15.03
CA TYR A 250 9.95 8.89 14.43
C TYR A 250 11.28 9.05 13.68
N ALA A 251 12.37 8.55 14.26
CA ALA A 251 13.68 8.58 13.60
C ALA A 251 13.67 7.74 12.30
N LEU A 252 13.06 6.56 12.30
CA LEU A 252 12.91 5.72 11.12
C LEU A 252 12.06 6.39 10.03
N PHE A 253 10.96 7.05 10.40
CA PHE A 253 10.15 7.81 9.44
C PHE A 253 10.94 8.96 8.80
N VAL A 254 11.67 9.74 9.60
CA VAL A 254 12.52 10.84 9.11
C VAL A 254 13.65 10.30 8.22
N LEU A 255 14.34 9.25 8.65
CA LEU A 255 15.39 8.62 7.87
C LEU A 255 14.85 8.01 6.57
N GLY A 256 13.66 7.41 6.59
CA GLY A 256 12.97 6.89 5.41
C GLY A 256 12.61 7.99 4.42
N ALA A 257 12.07 9.12 4.92
CA ALA A 257 11.78 10.30 4.10
C ALA A 257 13.06 10.90 3.50
N LEU A 258 14.14 11.00 4.28
CA LEU A 258 15.45 11.48 3.80
C LEU A 258 16.09 10.52 2.78
N ALA A 259 16.01 9.20 3.01
CA ALA A 259 16.51 8.20 2.08
C ALA A 259 15.71 8.24 0.77
N GLY A 260 14.39 8.34 0.86
CA GLY A 260 13.51 8.54 -0.30
C GLY A 260 13.88 9.81 -1.06
N ALA A 261 14.07 10.92 -0.36
CA ALA A 261 14.52 12.18 -0.94
C ALA A 261 15.90 12.07 -1.59
N ALA A 262 16.86 11.36 -0.98
CA ALA A 262 18.19 11.15 -1.51
C ALA A 262 18.18 10.26 -2.77
N VAL A 263 17.38 9.19 -2.77
CA VAL A 263 17.17 8.33 -3.95
C VAL A 263 16.57 9.16 -5.08
N VAL A 264 15.53 9.94 -4.80
CA VAL A 264 14.95 10.88 -5.77
C VAL A 264 16.03 11.85 -6.27
N ALA A 265 16.82 12.46 -5.39
CA ALA A 265 17.89 13.35 -5.80
C ALA A 265 18.89 12.68 -6.75
N LEU A 266 19.35 11.46 -6.43
CA LEU A 266 20.30 10.69 -7.26
C LEU A 266 19.74 10.30 -8.64
N PHE A 267 18.43 10.15 -8.79
CA PHE A 267 17.80 9.80 -10.07
C PHE A 267 17.47 11.02 -10.94
N PHE A 268 17.36 12.21 -10.34
CA PHE A 268 16.87 13.42 -11.01
C PHE A 268 17.91 14.55 -11.14
N PHE A 269 19.03 14.49 -10.42
CA PHE A 269 20.17 15.41 -10.51
C PHE A 269 21.46 14.67 -10.83
#